data_AF-A0A800K7U7-F1
#
_entry.id   AF-A0A800K7U7-F1
#
_cell.length_a   1.000
_cell.length_b   1.000
_cell.length_c   1.000
_cell.angle_alpha   90.00
_cell.angle_beta   90.00
_cell.angle_gamma   90.00
#
_symmetry.space_group_name_H-M   'P 1'
#
loop_
_entity.id
_entity.type
_entity.pdbx_description
1 polymer ?
#
loop_
_entity_poly.entity_id
_entity_poly.type
_entity_poly.pdbx_seq_one_letter_code
_entity_poly.pdbx_strand_id
1 'polypeptide(L)'
;MPRDLRRVVIRSPRVWLCAAGGWLILVGLAHTGAHVWTFVLENGIVGQREFAMRAMQQAYSLDPLQPSMWTLFRSFSVSFALLLLFAGSTAVVLAWTGSPVRTLRAYALLGTVFWTVAFILFAFVDPVIQPILVTVVAVPLHGLAWLTANQVAKEDE
;
A
#
# COMPACT_ATOMS: atom_id res chain seq x y z
N MET A 1 -10.15 -24.24 -26.82
CA MET A 1 -10.70 -24.07 -25.46
C MET A 1 -9.82 -23.13 -24.60
N PRO A 2 -10.05 -21.80 -24.60
CA PRO A 2 -9.45 -20.90 -23.59
C PRO A 2 -10.46 -20.03 -22.81
N ARG A 3 -11.77 -20.13 -23.10
CA ARG A 3 -12.79 -19.23 -22.50
C ARG A 3 -13.11 -19.55 -21.04
N ASP A 4 -13.01 -20.81 -20.63
CA ASP A 4 -13.36 -21.22 -19.26
C ASP A 4 -12.30 -20.81 -18.23
N LEU A 5 -11.02 -20.95 -18.57
CA LEU A 5 -9.92 -20.55 -17.68
C LEU A 5 -9.96 -19.05 -17.34
N ARG A 6 -10.25 -18.21 -18.34
CA ARG A 6 -10.35 -16.75 -18.14
C ARG A 6 -11.53 -16.38 -17.24
N ARG A 7 -12.67 -17.09 -17.33
CA ARG A 7 -13.82 -16.88 -16.43
C ARG A 7 -13.51 -17.32 -15.00
N VAL A 8 -12.84 -18.46 -14.84
CA VAL A 8 -12.43 -18.98 -13.51
C VAL A 8 -11.45 -18.02 -12.83
N VAL A 9 -10.49 -17.46 -13.56
CA VAL A 9 -9.53 -16.49 -13.03
C VAL A 9 -10.21 -15.18 -12.62
N ILE A 10 -11.11 -14.63 -13.44
CA ILE A 10 -11.82 -13.36 -13.15
C ILE A 10 -12.78 -13.51 -11.97
N ARG A 11 -13.34 -14.70 -11.74
CA ARG A 11 -14.28 -14.95 -10.63
C ARG A 11 -13.60 -15.34 -9.31
N SER A 12 -12.29 -15.57 -9.31
CA SER A 12 -11.61 -16.05 -8.11
C SER A 12 -11.22 -14.88 -7.18
N PRO A 13 -11.76 -14.80 -5.95
CA PRO A 13 -11.34 -13.76 -4.99
C PRO A 13 -9.87 -13.84 -4.60
N ARG A 14 -9.29 -15.04 -4.65
CA ARG A 14 -7.88 -15.27 -4.34
C ARG A 14 -6.96 -14.61 -5.35
N VAL A 15 -7.33 -14.63 -6.64
CA VAL A 15 -6.52 -13.98 -7.70
C VAL A 15 -6.47 -12.48 -7.48
N TRP A 16 -7.62 -11.86 -7.24
CA TRP A 16 -7.70 -10.42 -6.99
C TRP A 16 -7.00 -10.02 -5.70
N LEU A 17 -7.09 -10.84 -4.65
CA LEU A 17 -6.39 -10.58 -3.40
C LEU A 17 -4.87 -10.74 -3.55
N CYS A 18 -4.40 -11.75 -4.31
CA CYS A 18 -2.99 -11.87 -4.69
C CYS A 18 -2.51 -10.67 -5.51
N ALA A 19 -3.31 -10.19 -6.47
CA ALA A 19 -2.96 -9.02 -7.26
C ALA A 19 -2.86 -7.76 -6.39
N ALA A 20 -3.82 -7.56 -5.48
CA ALA A 20 -3.81 -6.46 -4.53
C ALA A 20 -2.57 -6.53 -3.62
N GLY A 21 -2.27 -7.72 -3.09
CA GLY A 21 -1.11 -7.94 -2.25
C GLY A 21 0.21 -7.74 -2.99
N GLY A 22 0.32 -8.28 -4.20
CA GLY A 22 1.49 -8.12 -5.06
C GLY A 22 1.76 -6.66 -5.42
N TRP A 23 0.71 -5.88 -5.70
CA TRP A 23 0.84 -4.44 -5.91
C TRP A 23 1.45 -3.73 -4.70
N LEU A 24 0.92 -3.98 -3.49
CA LEU A 24 1.43 -3.36 -2.27
C LEU A 24 2.88 -3.76 -1.97
N ILE A 25 3.25 -5.03 -2.21
CA ILE A 25 4.64 -5.48 -2.07
C ILE A 25 5.55 -4.75 -3.05
N LEU A 26 5.17 -4.71 -4.34
CA LEU A 26 5.96 -4.04 -5.38
C LEU A 26 6.19 -2.57 -5.06
N VAL A 27 5.13 -1.85 -4.67
CA VAL A 27 5.27 -0.43 -4.34
C VAL A 27 6.01 -0.23 -3.02
N GLY A 28 5.84 -1.11 -2.03
CA GLY A 28 6.62 -1.09 -0.79
C GLY A 28 8.13 -1.28 -1.04
N LEU A 29 8.50 -2.19 -1.94
CA LEU A 29 9.89 -2.38 -2.39
C LEU A 29 10.40 -1.17 -3.18
N ALA A 30 9.61 -0.66 -4.13
CA ALA A 30 9.97 0.53 -4.90
C ALA A 30 10.19 1.76 -3.99
N HIS A 31 9.31 1.95 -3.00
CA HIS A 31 9.41 3.01 -2.00
C HIS A 31 10.66 2.83 -1.11
N THR A 32 10.93 1.61 -0.65
CA THR A 32 12.14 1.30 0.11
C THR A 32 13.40 1.58 -0.71
N GLY A 33 13.43 1.16 -1.98
CA GLY A 33 14.53 1.42 -2.89
C GLY A 33 14.74 2.91 -3.13
N ALA A 34 13.65 3.66 -3.37
CA ALA A 34 13.70 5.11 -3.52
C ALA A 34 14.20 5.79 -2.24
N HIS A 35 13.73 5.37 -1.07
CA HIS A 35 14.17 5.91 0.22
C HIS A 35 15.67 5.67 0.46
N VAL A 36 16.16 4.45 0.25
CA VAL A 36 17.57 4.10 0.41
C VAL A 36 18.42 4.86 -0.61
N TRP A 37 18.02 4.88 -1.87
CA TRP A 37 18.75 5.57 -2.93
C TRP A 37 18.89 7.07 -2.68
N THR A 38 17.79 7.73 -2.31
CA THR A 38 17.75 9.19 -2.14
C THR A 38 18.29 9.65 -0.80
N PHE A 39 18.00 8.95 0.30
CA PHE A 39 18.27 9.46 1.66
C PHE A 39 19.42 8.77 2.38
N VAL A 40 19.69 7.49 2.08
CA VAL A 40 20.75 6.70 2.73
C VAL A 40 22.04 6.70 1.92
N LEU A 41 21.96 6.37 0.62
CA LEU A 41 23.11 6.31 -0.29
C LEU A 41 23.48 7.68 -0.89
N GLU A 42 22.65 8.70 -0.64
CA GLU A 42 22.88 10.08 -1.09
C GLU A 42 22.99 10.24 -2.62
N ASN A 43 22.53 9.24 -3.38
CA ASN A 43 22.61 9.21 -4.85
C ASN A 43 21.48 10.04 -5.52
N GLY A 44 20.66 10.74 -4.73
CA GLY A 44 19.58 11.61 -5.20
C GLY A 44 20.01 13.08 -5.22
N ILE A 45 20.19 13.62 -6.44
CA ILE A 45 20.37 15.05 -6.78
C ILE A 45 21.14 15.83 -5.69
N VAL A 46 22.47 15.74 -5.76
CA VAL A 46 23.41 16.51 -4.94
C VAL A 46 22.95 17.99 -4.91
N GLY A 47 22.57 18.49 -3.73
CA GLY A 47 22.02 19.83 -3.51
C GLY A 47 20.55 19.87 -3.06
N GLN A 48 19.63 19.10 -3.64
CA GLN A 48 18.21 19.13 -3.25
C GLN A 48 17.96 18.41 -1.92
N ARG A 49 18.67 17.31 -1.65
CA ARG A 49 18.63 16.61 -0.36
C ARG A 49 19.19 17.48 0.76
N GLU A 50 20.35 18.10 0.56
CA GLU A 50 20.96 18.97 1.57
C GLU A 50 20.08 20.19 1.85
N PHE A 51 19.49 20.78 0.81
CA PHE A 51 18.51 21.84 0.96
C PHE A 51 17.27 21.38 1.76
N ALA A 52 16.66 20.26 1.39
CA ALA A 52 15.49 19.71 2.08
C ALA A 52 15.80 19.32 3.54
N MET A 53 16.95 18.70 3.78
CA MET A 53 17.42 18.34 5.11
C MET A 53 17.66 19.58 5.96
N ARG A 54 18.38 20.58 5.45
CA ARG A 54 18.63 21.84 6.17
C ARG A 54 17.32 22.59 6.43
N ALA A 55 16.39 22.62 5.48
CA ALA A 55 15.07 23.23 5.66
C ALA A 55 14.24 22.51 6.75
N MET A 56 14.22 21.17 6.72
CA MET A 56 13.51 20.36 7.73
C MET A 56 14.20 20.37 9.10
N GLN A 57 15.52 20.56 9.15
CA GLN A 57 16.26 20.78 10.39
C GLN A 57 16.03 22.21 10.92
N GLN A 58 15.91 23.22 10.07
CA GLN A 58 15.66 24.60 10.50
C GLN A 58 14.24 24.84 10.99
N ALA A 59 13.28 24.02 10.56
CA ALA A 59 11.89 24.06 11.03
C ALA A 59 11.69 23.54 12.47
N TYR A 60 12.69 23.68 13.35
CA TYR A 60 12.68 23.10 14.70
C TYR A 60 11.52 23.60 15.57
N SER A 61 10.95 22.65 16.32
CA SER A 61 10.28 22.84 17.59
C SER A 61 11.28 23.34 18.65
N LEU A 62 10.87 24.27 19.50
CA LEU A 62 11.67 24.95 20.53
C LEU A 62 12.30 24.04 21.63
N ASP A 63 12.12 22.72 21.56
CA ASP A 63 12.42 21.79 22.65
C ASP A 63 13.47 20.74 22.22
N PRO A 64 14.65 20.65 22.88
CA PRO A 64 15.75 19.75 22.51
C PRO A 64 15.44 18.26 22.62
N LEU A 65 14.30 17.90 23.22
CA LEU A 65 13.84 16.51 23.34
C LEU A 65 12.98 16.03 22.15
N GLN A 66 12.55 16.93 21.26
CA GLN A 66 11.70 16.55 20.14
C GLN A 66 12.52 16.17 18.89
N PRO A 67 12.18 15.07 18.20
CA PRO A 67 12.87 14.68 16.98
C PRO A 67 12.67 15.74 15.89
N SER A 68 13.75 16.08 15.17
CA SER A 68 13.66 16.98 14.01
C SER A 68 12.62 16.49 12.98
N MET A 69 12.02 17.39 12.20
CA MET A 69 11.11 17.01 11.11
C MET A 69 11.76 16.03 10.12
N TRP A 70 13.08 16.13 9.93
CA TRP A 70 13.85 15.18 9.14
C TRP A 70 13.81 13.76 9.73
N THR A 71 14.01 13.63 11.04
CA THR A 71 13.95 12.35 11.74
C THR A 71 12.55 11.75 11.64
N LEU A 72 11.51 12.56 11.85
CA LEU A 72 10.10 12.14 11.70
C LEU A 72 9.81 11.68 10.28
N PHE A 73 10.20 12.45 9.27
CA PHE A 73 10.05 12.09 7.86
C PHE A 73 10.67 10.73 7.54
N ARG A 74 11.93 10.49 7.96
CA ARG A 74 12.57 9.19 7.70
C ARG A 74 11.85 8.05 8.39
N SER A 75 11.43 8.24 9.64
CA SER A 75 10.69 7.23 10.41
C SER A 75 9.36 6.88 9.76
N PHE A 76 8.57 7.89 9.37
CA PHE A 76 7.30 7.68 8.66
C PHE A 76 7.50 7.04 7.30
N SER A 77 8.53 7.44 6.55
CA SER A 77 8.84 6.84 5.25
C SER A 77 9.15 5.34 5.36
N VAL A 78 9.96 4.93 6.33
CA VAL A 78 10.26 3.50 6.56
C VAL A 78 9.03 2.77 7.07
N SER A 79 8.28 3.37 8.00
CA SER A 79 7.06 2.77 8.55
C SER A 79 5.99 2.57 7.48
N PHE A 80 5.85 3.51 6.54
CA PHE A 80 4.96 3.37 5.39
C PHE A 80 5.37 2.23 4.48
N ALA A 81 6.67 2.08 4.20
CA ALA A 81 7.19 0.95 3.43
C ALA A 81 6.85 -0.40 4.09
N LEU A 82 7.07 -0.49 5.41
CA LEU A 82 6.75 -1.69 6.19
C LEU A 82 5.25 -1.98 6.21
N LEU A 83 4.40 -0.95 6.33
CA LEU A 83 2.95 -1.09 6.23
C LEU A 83 2.54 -1.69 4.88
N LEU A 84 3.09 -1.19 3.77
CA LEU A 84 2.81 -1.70 2.42
C LEU A 84 3.25 -3.16 2.27
N LEU A 85 4.47 -3.47 2.69
CA LEU A 85 5.01 -4.83 2.64
C LEU A 85 4.20 -5.80 3.50
N PHE A 86 3.83 -5.39 4.72
CA PHE A 86 3.04 -6.21 5.64
C PHE A 86 1.64 -6.46 5.08
N ALA A 87 0.89 -5.39 4.75
CA ALA A 87 -0.45 -5.52 4.19
C ALA A 87 -0.46 -6.33 2.89
N GLY A 88 0.55 -6.13 2.04
CA GLY A 88 0.72 -6.90 0.81
C GLY A 88 0.99 -8.38 1.08
N SER A 89 1.92 -8.68 1.99
CA SER A 89 2.26 -10.05 2.39
C SER A 89 1.06 -10.77 3.01
N THR A 90 0.31 -10.11 3.89
CA THR A 90 -0.90 -10.68 4.50
C THR A 90 -1.94 -11.04 3.44
N ALA A 91 -2.17 -10.17 2.45
CA ALA A 91 -3.11 -10.45 1.35
C ALA A 91 -2.69 -11.68 0.52
N VAL A 92 -1.40 -11.78 0.17
CA VAL A 92 -0.86 -12.94 -0.58
C VAL A 92 -0.94 -14.21 0.24
N VAL A 93 -0.54 -14.18 1.51
CA VAL A 93 -0.60 -15.34 2.40
C VAL A 93 -2.03 -15.83 2.56
N LEU A 94 -2.99 -14.95 2.81
CA LEU A 94 -4.40 -15.32 2.94
C LEU A 94 -4.95 -15.99 1.66
N ALA A 95 -4.54 -15.48 0.50
CA ALA A 95 -4.94 -16.04 -0.79
C ALA A 95 -4.30 -17.43 -1.06
N TRP A 96 -3.07 -17.67 -0.59
CA TRP A 96 -2.35 -18.93 -0.80
C TRP A 96 -2.69 -20.04 0.21
N THR A 97 -2.95 -19.71 1.47
CA THR A 97 -3.18 -20.71 2.53
C THR A 97 -4.54 -21.40 2.45
N GLY A 98 -5.32 -21.17 1.38
CA GLY A 98 -6.64 -21.76 1.22
C GLY A 98 -7.67 -21.20 2.21
N SER A 99 -7.45 -19.99 2.75
CA SER A 99 -8.31 -19.38 3.76
C SER A 99 -9.80 -19.41 3.36
N PRO A 100 -10.72 -19.55 4.35
CA PRO A 100 -12.16 -19.54 4.10
C PRO A 100 -12.61 -18.28 3.36
N VAL A 101 -13.59 -18.41 2.47
CA VAL A 101 -14.13 -17.30 1.67
C VAL A 101 -14.63 -16.16 2.56
N ARG A 102 -15.22 -16.46 3.72
CA ARG A 102 -15.63 -15.46 4.71
C ARG A 102 -14.48 -14.57 5.19
N THR A 103 -13.31 -15.16 5.45
CA THR A 103 -12.10 -14.42 5.87
C THR A 103 -11.58 -13.56 4.73
N LEU A 104 -11.52 -14.11 3.52
CA LEU A 104 -11.10 -13.36 2.32
C LEU A 104 -12.02 -12.16 2.06
N ARG A 105 -13.34 -12.35 2.18
CA ARG A 105 -14.35 -11.30 2.04
C ARG A 105 -14.17 -10.20 3.09
N ALA A 106 -14.02 -10.56 4.36
CA ALA A 106 -13.85 -9.59 5.44
C ALA A 106 -12.56 -8.77 5.27
N TYR A 107 -11.45 -9.45 4.94
CA TYR A 107 -10.17 -8.80 4.70
C TYR A 107 -10.22 -7.88 3.47
N ALA A 108 -10.82 -8.34 2.37
CA ALA A 108 -10.97 -7.54 1.17
C ALA A 108 -11.82 -6.28 1.42
N LEU A 109 -12.91 -6.39 2.18
CA LEU A 109 -13.73 -5.24 2.58
C LEU A 109 -12.92 -4.24 3.40
N LEU A 110 -12.22 -4.72 4.43
CA LEU A 110 -11.36 -3.89 5.28
C LEU A 110 -10.31 -3.17 4.44
N GLY A 111 -9.65 -3.89 3.53
CA GLY A 111 -8.70 -3.31 2.58
C GLY A 111 -9.33 -2.24 1.69
N THR A 112 -10.50 -2.52 1.09
CA THR A 112 -11.20 -1.53 0.25
C THR A 112 -11.50 -0.25 1.04
N VAL A 113 -12.06 -0.36 2.24
CA VAL A 113 -12.39 0.80 3.08
C VAL A 113 -11.12 1.55 3.47
N PHE A 114 -10.11 0.85 4.00
CA PHE A 114 -8.86 1.47 4.43
C PHE A 114 -8.17 2.23 3.29
N TRP A 115 -7.99 1.59 2.13
CA TRP A 115 -7.33 2.22 0.98
C TRP A 115 -8.16 3.35 0.37
N THR A 116 -9.50 3.30 0.48
CA THR A 116 -10.38 4.39 0.02
C THR A 116 -10.25 5.61 0.93
N VAL A 117 -10.24 5.41 2.25
CA VAL A 117 -10.00 6.50 3.21
C VAL A 117 -8.62 7.11 2.98
N ALA A 118 -7.59 6.27 2.81
CA ALA A 118 -6.25 6.73 2.49
C ALA A 118 -6.21 7.51 1.17
N PHE A 119 -6.86 7.01 0.11
CA PHE A 119 -6.98 7.74 -1.17
C PHE A 119 -7.60 9.12 -0.97
N ILE A 120 -8.69 9.24 -0.21
CA ILE A 120 -9.36 10.52 0.03
C ILE A 120 -8.42 11.50 0.74
N LEU A 121 -7.72 11.05 1.78
CA LEU A 121 -6.75 11.87 2.49
C LEU A 121 -5.62 12.34 1.54
N PHE A 122 -5.06 11.44 0.75
CA PHE A 122 -3.96 11.76 -0.16
C PHE A 122 -4.36 12.50 -1.42
N ALA A 123 -5.64 12.49 -1.82
CA ALA A 123 -6.10 13.18 -3.01
C ALA A 123 -6.66 14.58 -2.70
N PHE A 124 -7.26 14.76 -1.52
CA PHE A 124 -8.02 15.97 -1.19
C PHE A 124 -7.56 16.72 0.06
N VAL A 125 -6.88 16.07 1.01
CA VAL A 125 -6.40 16.72 2.24
C VAL A 125 -4.96 17.19 2.08
N ASP A 126 -4.07 16.29 1.66
CA ASP A 126 -2.67 16.60 1.38
C ASP A 126 -2.22 15.89 0.10
N PRO A 127 -2.28 16.56 -1.08
CA PRO A 127 -2.07 15.93 -2.38
C PRO A 127 -0.62 15.51 -2.61
N VAL A 128 -0.35 14.21 -2.45
CA VAL A 128 0.97 13.61 -2.69
C VAL A 128 0.87 12.51 -3.74
N ILE A 129 1.57 12.67 -4.87
CA ILE A 129 1.43 11.80 -6.06
C ILE A 129 1.72 10.32 -5.75
N GLN A 130 2.81 10.02 -5.04
CA GLN A 130 3.21 8.63 -4.74
C GLN A 130 2.12 7.83 -3.99
N PRO A 131 1.60 8.28 -2.84
CA PRO A 131 0.55 7.55 -2.14
C PRO A 131 -0.80 7.57 -2.88
N ILE A 132 -1.09 8.59 -3.72
CA ILE A 132 -2.25 8.52 -4.64
C ILE A 132 -2.11 7.33 -5.60
N LEU A 133 -0.94 7.14 -6.22
CA LEU A 133 -0.71 6.03 -7.15
C LEU A 133 -0.85 4.67 -6.45
N VAL A 134 -0.37 4.55 -5.22
CA VAL A 134 -0.56 3.34 -4.41
C VAL A 134 -2.05 3.04 -4.25
N THR A 135 -2.81 4.04 -3.81
CA THR A 135 -4.20 3.87 -3.38
C THR A 135 -5.16 3.74 -4.56
N VAL A 136 -4.96 4.45 -5.67
CA VAL A 136 -5.82 4.37 -6.87
C VAL A 136 -5.83 2.97 -7.50
N VAL A 137 -4.76 2.20 -7.33
CA VAL A 137 -4.69 0.80 -7.78
C VAL A 137 -5.11 -0.16 -6.66
N ALA A 138 -4.73 0.11 -5.41
CA ALA A 138 -5.08 -0.77 -4.28
C ALA A 138 -6.60 -0.84 -4.05
N VAL A 139 -7.33 0.27 -4.17
CA VAL A 139 -8.79 0.33 -3.98
C VAL A 139 -9.55 -0.61 -4.93
N PRO A 140 -9.41 -0.51 -6.27
CA PRO A 140 -10.15 -1.39 -7.17
C PRO A 140 -9.75 -2.85 -7.02
N LEU A 141 -8.48 -3.17 -6.74
CA LEU A 141 -8.05 -4.56 -6.56
C LEU A 141 -8.68 -5.20 -5.32
N HIS A 142 -8.70 -4.51 -4.18
CA HIS A 142 -9.41 -4.99 -2.99
C HIS A 142 -10.93 -5.03 -3.22
N GLY A 143 -11.49 -4.04 -3.93
CA GLY A 143 -12.91 -4.00 -4.28
C GLY A 143 -13.34 -5.20 -5.13
N LEU A 144 -12.54 -5.57 -6.14
CA LEU A 144 -12.77 -6.77 -6.96
C LEU A 144 -12.65 -8.06 -6.15
N ALA A 145 -11.66 -8.14 -5.25
CA ALA A 145 -11.53 -9.28 -4.34
C ALA A 145 -12.76 -9.43 -3.42
N TRP A 146 -13.31 -8.32 -2.93
CA TRP A 146 -14.52 -8.33 -2.12
C TRP A 146 -15.76 -8.73 -2.92
N LEU A 147 -15.96 -8.14 -4.11
CA LEU A 147 -17.10 -8.43 -4.98
C LEU A 147 -17.15 -9.92 -5.36
N THR A 148 -16.01 -10.48 -5.75
CA THR A 148 -15.91 -11.90 -6.11
C THR A 148 -16.09 -12.82 -4.89
N ALA A 149 -15.54 -12.47 -3.73
CA ALA A 149 -15.75 -13.26 -2.51
C ALA A 149 -17.21 -13.21 -2.03
N ASN A 150 -17.89 -12.09 -2.21
CA ASN A 150 -19.30 -11.92 -1.89
C ASN A 150 -20.22 -12.70 -2.85
N GLN A 151 -19.83 -12.84 -4.12
CA GLN A 151 -20.55 -13.69 -5.07
C GLN A 151 -20.45 -15.16 -4.68
N VAL A 152 -19.23 -15.66 -4.41
CA VAL A 152 -19.02 -17.05 -3.98
C VAL A 152 -19.80 -17.35 -2.70
N ALA A 153 -19.75 -16.45 -1.72
CA ALA A 153 -20.49 -16.65 -0.46
C ALA A 153 -22.02 -16.75 -0.63
N LYS A 154 -22.59 -16.13 -1.68
CA LYS A 154 -24.03 -16.21 -1.97
C LYS A 154 -24.42 -17.46 -2.77
N GLU A 155 -23.47 -18.08 -3.47
CA GLU A 155 -23.70 -19.32 -4.22
C GLU A 155 -23.68 -20.55 -3.28
N ASP A 156 -23.06 -20.41 -2.11
CA ASP A 156 -22.93 -21.45 -1.07
C ASP A 156 -24.08 -21.42 -0.01
N GLU A 157 -24.99 -20.43 -0.08
CA GLU A 157 -26.18 -20.27 0.78
C GLU A 157 -27.44 -20.87 0.12
#